data_AF-A0A5K7YYY8-F1
#
_entry.id   AF-A0A5K7YYY8-F1
#
_cell.length_a   1.000
_cell.length_b   1.000
_cell.length_c   1.000
_cell.angle_alpha   90.00
_cell.angle_beta   90.00
_cell.angle_gamma   90.00
#
_symmetry.space_group_name_H-M   'P 1'
#
loop_
_entity.id
_entity.type
_entity.pdbx_description
1 polymer ?
#
loop_
_entity_poly.entity_id
_entity_poly.type
_entity_poly.pdbx_seq_one_letter_code
_entity_poly.pdbx_strand_id
1 'polypeptide(L)'
;MDGIYQQGVKVHFLGCTEFEKIAYTPVYSADSTTWNRTGGAGRIFYWNPNRIGYKKLDKIALGDKTPKRLVQYHIRDYLFRDQLEDYLFQELRLSIDDLTGENALFNRALANIHYFVLFEEWVNRKHKELGFTF
;
A
#
# COMPACT_ATOMS: atom_id res chain seq x y z
N MET A 1 19.21 -1.51 25.96
CA MET A 1 17.76 -1.66 25.70
C MET A 1 17.52 -3.15 25.59
N ASP A 2 17.12 -3.78 26.68
CA ASP A 2 16.72 -5.20 26.66
C ASP A 2 15.29 -5.24 26.09
N GLY A 3 15.21 -5.24 24.75
CA GLY A 3 13.96 -5.15 24.01
C GLY A 3 13.24 -6.49 23.92
N ILE A 4 11.91 -6.45 23.88
CA ILE A 4 10.99 -7.61 23.70
C ILE A 4 11.48 -8.55 22.57
N TYR A 5 12.01 -7.99 21.48
CA TYR A 5 12.58 -8.74 20.36
C TYR A 5 13.79 -9.61 20.73
N GLN A 6 14.72 -9.12 21.56
CA GLN A 6 15.92 -9.88 21.96
C GLN A 6 15.58 -11.11 22.82
N GLN A 7 14.37 -11.13 23.40
CA GLN A 7 13.83 -12.26 24.15
C GLN A 7 13.10 -13.27 23.25
N GLY A 8 13.16 -13.12 21.92
CA GLY A 8 12.51 -14.01 20.96
C GLY A 8 10.98 -13.85 20.89
N VAL A 9 10.43 -12.79 21.48
CA VAL A 9 8.98 -12.55 21.47
C VAL A 9 8.54 -12.04 20.10
N LYS A 10 7.54 -12.72 19.53
CA LYS A 10 6.93 -12.36 18.24
C LYS A 10 5.79 -11.37 18.46
N VAL A 11 6.01 -10.11 18.07
CA VAL A 11 5.03 -9.04 18.20
C VAL A 11 4.13 -8.99 16.96
N HIS A 12 2.81 -8.93 17.16
CA HIS A 12 1.83 -8.72 16.11
C HIS A 12 1.23 -7.31 16.20
N PHE A 13 1.25 -6.55 15.10
CA PHE A 13 0.62 -5.23 15.02
C PHE A 13 -0.79 -5.33 14.45
N LEU A 14 -1.78 -5.11 15.31
CA LEU A 14 -3.18 -5.12 14.92
C LEU A 14 -3.53 -3.90 14.06
N GLY A 15 -3.97 -4.14 12.81
CA GLY A 15 -4.51 -3.13 11.91
C GLY A 15 -3.52 -2.05 11.43
N CYS A 16 -2.21 -2.23 11.64
CA CYS A 16 -1.20 -1.26 11.21
C CYS A 16 -0.77 -1.52 9.76
N THR A 17 -0.71 -0.47 8.95
CA THR A 17 -0.25 -0.53 7.55
C THR A 17 0.70 0.61 7.16
N GLU A 18 1.18 1.35 8.15
CA GLU A 18 2.11 2.46 7.94
C GLU A 18 3.53 1.92 7.80
N PHE A 19 4.16 2.18 6.65
CA PHE A 19 5.50 1.68 6.34
C PHE A 19 6.51 2.06 7.42
N GLU A 20 6.52 3.33 7.84
CA GLU A 20 7.48 3.83 8.82
C GLU A 20 7.34 3.18 10.20
N LYS A 21 6.14 2.72 10.56
CA LYS A 21 5.91 2.05 11.84
C LYS A 21 6.38 0.61 11.79
N ILE A 22 6.14 -0.08 10.68
CA ILE A 22 6.43 -1.52 10.56
C ILE A 22 7.88 -1.76 10.15
N ALA A 23 8.38 -1.04 9.16
CA ALA A 23 9.70 -1.29 8.57
C ALA A 23 10.87 -0.96 9.53
N TYR A 24 10.65 -0.11 10.53
CA TYR A 24 11.68 0.32 11.49
C TYR A 24 11.48 -0.22 12.90
N THR A 25 10.56 -1.17 13.09
CA THR A 25 10.36 -1.86 14.37
C THR A 25 10.41 -3.37 14.19
N PRO A 26 10.88 -4.14 15.19
CA PRO A 26 11.00 -5.59 15.10
C PRO A 26 9.64 -6.28 15.31
N VAL A 27 8.71 -6.05 14.38
CA VAL A 27 7.37 -6.64 14.36
C VAL A 27 7.40 -7.92 13.53
N TYR A 28 6.82 -8.99 14.06
CA TYR A 28 6.77 -10.28 13.39
C TYR A 28 5.66 -10.36 12.33
N SER A 29 4.52 -9.73 12.59
CA SER A 29 3.41 -9.72 11.63
C SER A 29 2.47 -8.54 11.85
N ALA A 30 1.68 -8.19 10.84
CA ALA A 30 0.62 -7.19 10.90
C ALA A 30 -0.56 -7.64 10.05
N ASP A 31 -1.77 -7.20 10.39
CA ASP A 31 -2.98 -7.49 9.62
C ASP A 31 -3.65 -6.20 9.11
N SER A 32 -4.48 -6.34 8.08
CA SER A 32 -5.27 -5.22 7.56
C SER A 32 -6.47 -5.64 6.74
N THR A 33 -7.61 -5.02 7.01
CA THR A 33 -8.80 -5.05 6.12
C THR A 33 -8.83 -3.89 5.14
N THR A 34 -7.78 -3.06 5.14
CA THR A 34 -7.76 -1.77 4.43
C THR A 34 -7.75 -1.95 2.91
N TRP A 35 -7.18 -3.03 2.39
CA TRP A 35 -7.15 -3.32 0.95
C TRP A 35 -8.56 -3.35 0.33
N ASN A 36 -9.49 -4.05 0.98
CA ASN A 36 -10.86 -4.20 0.49
C ASN A 36 -11.68 -2.93 0.73
N ARG A 37 -11.59 -2.38 1.95
CA ARG A 37 -12.32 -1.14 2.31
C ARG A 37 -11.94 0.04 1.44
N THR A 38 -10.66 0.13 1.06
CA THR A 38 -10.15 1.19 0.17
C THR A 38 -10.65 0.99 -1.26
N GLY A 39 -10.62 -0.24 -1.77
CA GLY A 39 -11.17 -0.56 -3.09
C GLY A 39 -12.67 -0.23 -3.21
N GLY A 40 -13.47 -0.63 -2.22
CA GLY A 40 -14.90 -0.31 -2.15
C GLY A 40 -15.23 1.19 -1.96
N ALA A 41 -14.25 1.97 -1.52
CA ALA A 41 -14.33 3.44 -1.42
C ALA A 41 -13.88 4.16 -2.71
N GLY A 42 -13.59 3.43 -3.79
CA GLY A 42 -13.18 4.02 -5.08
C GLY A 42 -11.74 4.48 -5.10
N ARG A 43 -10.85 3.76 -4.42
CA ARG A 43 -9.45 4.15 -4.25
C ARG A 43 -8.50 2.98 -4.44
N ILE A 44 -7.29 3.32 -4.86
CA ILE A 44 -6.16 2.38 -4.94
C ILE A 44 -4.94 2.90 -4.18
N PHE A 45 -4.07 1.97 -3.80
CA PHE A 45 -2.73 2.25 -3.31
C PHE A 45 -1.70 2.19 -4.42
N TYR A 46 -0.78 3.14 -4.42
CA TYR A 46 0.36 3.16 -5.31
C TYR A 46 1.61 3.52 -4.52
N TRP A 47 2.63 2.67 -4.59
CA TRP A 47 3.94 3.00 -4.07
C TRP A 47 4.72 3.77 -5.13
N ASN A 48 4.73 5.09 -5.00
CA ASN A 48 5.30 5.96 -6.00
C ASN A 48 6.84 6.00 -5.85
N PRO A 49 7.61 5.42 -6.78
CA PRO A 49 9.07 5.38 -6.68
C PRO A 49 9.70 6.79 -6.75
N ASN A 50 9.02 7.74 -7.42
CA ASN A 50 9.46 9.12 -7.63
C ASN A 50 9.27 10.01 -6.39
N ARG A 51 8.59 9.53 -5.34
CA ARG A 51 8.55 10.23 -4.06
C ARG A 51 9.90 10.18 -3.36
N ILE A 52 10.33 11.32 -2.88
CA ILE A 52 11.52 11.45 -2.03
C ILE A 52 11.19 10.95 -0.62
N GLY A 53 12.14 10.24 0.00
CA GLY A 53 12.02 9.73 1.36
C GLY A 53 11.30 8.38 1.44
N TYR A 54 10.91 8.00 2.67
CA TYR A 54 10.33 6.68 2.97
C TYR A 54 8.79 6.65 2.85
N LYS A 55 8.12 7.81 2.87
CA LYS A 55 6.66 7.90 2.70
C LYS A 55 6.30 7.96 1.22
N LYS A 56 6.30 6.79 0.58
CA LYS A 56 6.05 6.66 -0.87
C LYS A 56 4.62 6.26 -1.24
N LEU A 57 3.78 5.94 -0.26
CA LEU A 57 2.39 5.56 -0.47
C LEU A 57 1.54 6.76 -0.90
N ASP A 58 1.06 6.72 -2.14
CA ASP A 58 0.01 7.60 -2.64
C ASP A 58 -1.33 6.84 -2.64
N LYS A 59 -2.38 7.48 -2.12
CA LYS A 59 -3.76 6.96 -2.13
C LYS A 59 -4.56 7.69 -3.21
N ILE A 60 -4.87 7.01 -4.30
CA ILE A 60 -5.45 7.64 -5.49
C ILE A 60 -6.95 7.39 -5.51
N ALA A 61 -7.76 8.46 -5.61
CA ALA A 61 -9.19 8.35 -5.86
C ALA A 61 -9.52 8.29 -7.34
N LEU A 62 -10.47 7.42 -7.69
CA LEU A 62 -10.90 7.16 -9.06
C LEU A 62 -12.24 7.83 -9.43
N GLY A 63 -12.94 8.42 -8.45
CA GLY A 63 -14.05 9.34 -8.69
C GLY A 63 -15.47 8.77 -8.51
N ASP A 64 -15.65 7.49 -8.20
CA ASP A 64 -17.00 6.87 -8.15
C ASP A 64 -17.85 7.32 -6.96
N LYS A 65 -17.24 7.91 -5.94
CA LYS A 65 -17.94 8.43 -4.76
C LYS A 65 -17.32 9.75 -4.34
N THR A 66 -18.16 10.73 -4.06
CA THR A 66 -17.72 11.96 -3.38
C THR A 66 -17.06 11.55 -2.06
N PRO A 67 -15.76 11.83 -1.89
CA PRO A 67 -15.06 11.33 -0.74
C PRO A 67 -15.52 12.08 0.51
N LYS A 68 -15.85 11.35 1.59
CA LYS A 68 -16.24 11.94 2.89
C LYS A 68 -15.14 12.80 3.55
N ARG A 69 -13.91 12.73 3.04
CA ARG A 69 -12.73 13.50 3.48
C ARG A 69 -11.96 13.90 2.24
N LEU A 70 -11.29 15.06 2.27
CA LEU A 70 -10.38 15.47 1.19
C LEU A 70 -9.44 14.32 0.84
N VAL A 71 -9.46 13.94 -0.43
CA VAL A 71 -8.48 12.98 -0.97
C VAL A 71 -7.31 13.80 -1.45
N GLN A 72 -6.11 13.38 -1.06
CA GLN A 72 -4.88 14.06 -1.44
C GLN A 72 -4.62 14.00 -2.94
N TYR A 73 -4.98 12.89 -3.59
CA TYR A 73 -4.76 12.67 -5.02
C TYR A 73 -6.01 12.12 -5.70
N HIS A 74 -6.41 12.78 -6.79
CA HIS A 74 -7.44 12.29 -7.70
C HIS A 74 -6.79 11.90 -9.02
N ILE A 75 -7.22 10.79 -9.64
CA ILE A 75 -6.58 10.23 -10.83
C ILE A 75 -6.46 11.22 -11.99
N ARG A 76 -7.46 12.10 -12.16
CA ARG A 76 -7.48 13.10 -13.24
C ARG A 76 -6.33 14.10 -13.16
N ASP A 77 -5.95 14.49 -11.95
CA ASP A 77 -4.98 15.56 -11.68
C ASP A 77 -3.70 15.01 -11.03
N TYR A 78 -3.50 13.69 -11.09
CA TYR A 78 -2.37 13.05 -10.43
C TYR A 78 -1.09 13.24 -11.24
N LEU A 79 -0.10 13.92 -10.65
CA LEU A 79 1.16 14.28 -11.30
C LEU A 79 1.92 13.09 -11.90
N PHE A 80 1.83 11.91 -11.27
CA PHE A 80 2.54 10.70 -11.70
C PHE A 80 1.59 9.68 -12.34
N ARG A 81 0.57 10.18 -13.04
CA ARG A 81 -0.46 9.33 -13.66
C ARG A 81 0.15 8.37 -14.68
N ASP A 82 1.02 8.85 -15.56
CA ASP A 82 1.62 8.01 -16.60
C ASP A 82 2.39 6.83 -15.99
N GLN A 83 3.18 7.08 -14.94
CA GLN A 83 3.93 6.01 -14.25
C GLN A 83 3.02 5.05 -13.48
N LEU A 84 1.89 5.53 -12.98
CA LEU A 84 0.87 4.69 -12.37
C LEU A 84 0.20 3.79 -13.43
N GLU A 85 -0.16 4.33 -14.59
CA GLU A 85 -0.76 3.57 -15.69
C GLU A 85 0.21 2.53 -16.23
N ASP A 86 1.48 2.89 -16.42
CA ASP A 86 2.54 1.97 -16.81
C ASP A 86 2.68 0.81 -15.79
N TYR A 87 2.71 1.13 -14.49
CA TYR A 87 2.76 0.12 -13.43
C TYR A 87 1.54 -0.81 -13.46
N LEU A 88 0.32 -0.26 -13.54
CA LEU A 88 -0.91 -1.04 -13.56
C LEU A 88 -0.93 -1.99 -14.78
N PHE A 89 -0.47 -1.51 -15.92
CA PHE A 89 -0.42 -2.32 -17.13
C PHE A 89 0.69 -3.39 -17.05
N GLN A 90 1.89 -3.02 -16.60
CA GLN A 90 3.04 -3.92 -16.57
C GLN A 90 2.88 -5.05 -15.56
N GLU A 91 2.39 -4.74 -14.36
CA GLU A 91 2.29 -5.69 -13.25
C GLU A 91 0.96 -6.47 -13.26
N LEU A 92 -0.15 -5.79 -13.59
CA LEU A 92 -1.49 -6.36 -13.42
C LEU A 92 -2.28 -6.47 -14.73
N ARG A 93 -1.75 -5.94 -15.84
CA ARG A 93 -2.45 -5.82 -17.13
C ARG A 93 -3.78 -5.08 -16.99
N LEU A 94 -3.83 -4.08 -16.12
CA LEU A 94 -5.00 -3.23 -15.88
C LEU A 94 -4.79 -1.82 -16.42
N SER A 95 -5.87 -1.21 -16.90
CA SER A 95 -5.98 0.22 -17.23
C SER A 95 -6.80 0.98 -16.18
N ILE A 96 -6.85 2.32 -16.28
CA ILE A 96 -7.75 3.13 -15.45
C ILE A 96 -9.22 2.82 -15.75
N ASP A 97 -9.55 2.46 -16.99
CA ASP A 97 -10.90 2.09 -17.38
C ASP A 97 -11.31 0.78 -16.71
N ASP A 98 -10.41 -0.21 -16.59
CA ASP A 98 -10.68 -1.44 -15.83
C ASP A 98 -10.92 -1.17 -14.34
N LEU A 99 -10.27 -0.13 -13.82
CA LEU A 99 -10.43 0.32 -12.45
C LEU A 99 -11.67 1.20 -12.25
N THR A 100 -12.42 1.60 -13.29
CA THR A 100 -13.63 2.43 -13.17
C THR A 100 -14.88 1.82 -13.83
N GLY A 101 -14.71 0.77 -14.62
CA GLY A 101 -15.78 0.06 -15.33
C GLY A 101 -16.47 -1.03 -14.50
N GLU A 102 -17.00 -2.04 -15.20
CA GLU A 102 -17.90 -3.06 -14.66
C GLU A 102 -17.30 -3.87 -13.49
N ASN A 103 -16.02 -4.24 -13.59
CA ASN A 103 -15.32 -5.05 -12.58
C ASN A 103 -14.47 -4.21 -11.60
N ALA A 104 -14.75 -2.92 -11.50
CA ALA A 104 -13.91 -1.97 -10.78
C ALA A 104 -13.64 -2.36 -9.32
N LEU A 105 -14.63 -2.89 -8.60
CA LEU A 105 -14.45 -3.32 -7.21
C LEU A 105 -13.38 -4.41 -7.07
N PHE A 106 -13.47 -5.43 -7.92
CA PHE A 106 -12.52 -6.54 -7.94
C PHE A 106 -11.14 -6.06 -8.38
N ASN A 107 -11.05 -5.30 -9.46
CA ASN A 107 -9.77 -4.82 -10.01
C ASN A 107 -9.03 -3.90 -9.02
N ARG A 108 -9.76 -3.04 -8.28
CA ARG A 108 -9.16 -2.22 -7.22
C ARG A 108 -8.70 -3.04 -6.03
N ALA A 109 -9.47 -4.06 -5.65
CA ALA A 109 -9.06 -4.97 -4.59
C ALA A 109 -7.77 -5.71 -4.98
N LEU A 110 -7.68 -6.19 -6.23
CA LEU A 110 -6.47 -6.80 -6.79
C LEU A 110 -5.28 -5.84 -6.75
N ALA A 111 -5.44 -4.61 -7.24
CA ALA A 111 -4.39 -3.60 -7.20
C ALA A 111 -3.92 -3.29 -5.76
N ASN A 112 -4.85 -3.21 -4.81
CA ASN A 112 -4.54 -2.98 -3.41
C ASN A 112 -3.85 -4.18 -2.75
N ILE A 113 -4.26 -5.41 -3.08
CA ILE A 113 -3.58 -6.62 -2.59
C ILE A 113 -2.15 -6.66 -3.14
N HIS A 114 -1.96 -6.39 -4.43
CA HIS A 114 -0.64 -6.34 -5.04
C HIS A 114 0.28 -5.33 -4.32
N TYR A 115 -0.24 -4.15 -3.99
CA TYR A 115 0.48 -3.20 -3.15
C TYR A 115 0.91 -3.80 -1.80
N PHE A 116 0.06 -4.57 -1.11
CA PHE A 116 0.41 -5.17 0.17
C PHE A 116 1.44 -6.30 0.06
N VAL A 117 1.43 -7.05 -1.05
CA VAL A 117 2.48 -8.04 -1.34
C VAL A 117 3.83 -7.34 -1.47
N LEU A 118 3.91 -6.28 -2.27
CA LEU A 118 5.14 -5.50 -2.42
C LEU A 118 5.54 -4.80 -1.11
N PHE A 119 4.56 -4.34 -0.34
CA PHE A 119 4.77 -3.73 0.98
C PHE A 119 5.47 -4.70 1.95
N GLU A 120 5.03 -5.94 1.99
CA GLU A 120 5.66 -7.00 2.79
C GLU A 120 7.12 -7.21 2.36
N GLU A 121 7.40 -7.25 1.06
CA GLU A 121 8.77 -7.37 0.56
C GLU A 121 9.67 -6.21 0.97
N TRP A 122 9.17 -4.97 0.90
CA TRP A 122 9.91 -3.78 1.31
C TRP A 122 10.18 -3.76 2.82
N VAL A 123 9.20 -4.14 3.63
CA VAL A 123 9.35 -4.29 5.09
C VAL A 123 10.40 -5.34 5.41
N ASN A 124 10.31 -6.53 4.81
CA ASN A 124 11.23 -7.64 5.05
C ASN A 124 12.66 -7.29 4.63
N ARG A 125 12.83 -6.58 3.51
CA ARG A 125 14.13 -6.04 3.10
C ARG A 125 14.67 -5.09 4.16
N LYS A 126 13.84 -4.17 4.67
CA LYS A 126 14.27 -3.19 5.67
C LYS A 126 14.62 -3.84 7.01
N HIS A 127 13.87 -4.84 7.44
CA HIS A 127 14.16 -5.64 8.64
C HIS A 127 15.52 -6.33 8.53
N LYS A 128 15.85 -6.92 7.38
CA LYS A 128 17.17 -7.50 7.12
C LYS A 128 18.29 -6.47 7.19
N GLU A 129 18.10 -5.28 6.61
CA GLU A 129 19.07 -4.17 6.69
C GLU A 129 19.32 -3.71 8.13
N LEU A 130 18.31 -3.77 8.99
CA LEU A 130 18.39 -3.38 10.41
C LEU A 130 18.86 -4.52 11.33
N GLY A 131 19.10 -5.72 10.79
CA GLY A 131 19.52 -6.89 11.57
C GLY A 131 18.40 -7.55 12.38
N PHE A 132 17.14 -7.33 12.02
CA PHE A 132 16.04 -8.12 12.57
C PHE A 132 16.00 -9.50 11.88
N THR A 133 16.03 -10.55 12.69
CA THR A 133 16.04 -11.96 12.31
C THR A 133 14.80 -12.62 12.88
N PHE A 134 13.89 -13.05 12.00
CA PHE A 134 12.65 -13.75 12.33
C PHE A 134 12.56 -15.08 11.60
#